data_AF-A0A3M8CM27-F1
#
_entry.id   AF-A0A3M8CM27-F1
#
_cell.length_a   1.000
_cell.length_b   1.000
_cell.length_c   1.000
_cell.angle_alpha   90.00
_cell.angle_beta   90.00
_cell.angle_gamma   90.00
#
_symmetry.space_group_name_H-M   'P 1'
#
loop_
_entity.id
_entity.type
_entity.pdbx_description
1 polymer ?
#
loop_
_entity_poly.entity_id
_entity_poly.type
_entity_poly.pdbx_seq_one_letter_code
_entity_poly.pdbx_strand_id
1 'polypeptide(L)'
;MDWSKTKTILIWAFLLLDLFLGYQVYVTRISGWSDQELTRTDKGEMEMYLNQQNITLATEVPQETPEMTKLQAEYLGINPFHMKELPGVKATMEKMALSAELIPPIQIHGQIVPNELLRQLGPLLMYAEQYTADLYQSNQSRLLYWQTYEKMPVFVAPLEVSLDTGGISGYRQTYFQLREEEGARQVISGYKAIRSLVEKQIIGPGERIESVSLGYYGSYDADIQSLAPVWRVIHDGRLHFVNAFTGAVERQLVTE
;
A
#
# COMPACT_ATOMS: atom_id res chain seq x y z
N MET A 1 -21.35 -48.29 32.46
CA MET A 1 -20.65 -47.24 31.69
C MET A 1 -19.31 -47.01 32.37
N ASP A 2 -18.21 -47.38 31.72
CA ASP A 2 -16.85 -47.36 32.32
C ASP A 2 -16.34 -45.92 32.45
N TRP A 3 -16.90 -45.16 33.39
CA TRP A 3 -16.65 -43.74 33.62
C TRP A 3 -15.17 -43.45 33.97
N SER A 4 -14.49 -44.41 34.61
CA SER A 4 -13.06 -44.32 34.91
C SER A 4 -12.17 -44.42 33.67
N LYS A 5 -12.55 -45.23 32.66
CA LYS A 5 -11.77 -45.38 31.42
C LYS A 5 -11.89 -44.13 30.54
N THR A 6 -13.09 -43.58 30.43
CA THR A 6 -13.31 -42.34 29.66
C THR A 6 -12.56 -41.15 30.25
N LYS A 7 -12.50 -41.03 31.58
CA LYS A 7 -11.73 -39.98 32.26
C LYS A 7 -10.24 -40.04 31.92
N THR A 8 -9.65 -41.23 31.94
CA THR A 8 -8.24 -41.42 31.59
C THR A 8 -7.95 -41.11 30.13
N ILE A 9 -8.81 -41.54 29.21
CA ILE A 9 -8.67 -41.25 27.78
C ILE A 9 -8.76 -39.73 27.52
N LEU A 10 -9.65 -39.04 28.21
CA LEU A 10 -9.82 -37.59 28.06
C LEU A 10 -8.61 -36.81 28.58
N ILE A 11 -8.00 -37.25 29.69
CA ILE A 11 -6.75 -36.67 30.21
C ILE A 11 -5.60 -36.84 29.21
N TRP A 12 -5.45 -38.03 28.61
CA TRP A 12 -4.42 -38.28 27.61
C TRP A 12 -4.63 -37.49 26.31
N ALA A 13 -5.88 -37.38 25.84
CA ALA A 13 -6.21 -36.60 24.66
C ALA A 13 -5.92 -35.11 24.87
N PHE A 14 -6.25 -34.57 26.05
CA PHE A 14 -5.96 -33.18 26.40
C PHE A 14 -4.45 -32.92 26.48
N LEU A 15 -3.69 -33.83 27.11
CA LEU A 15 -2.24 -33.72 27.20
C LEU A 15 -1.57 -33.76 25.82
N LEU A 16 -2.05 -34.62 24.91
CA LEU A 16 -1.50 -34.69 23.55
C LEU A 16 -1.83 -33.41 22.76
N LEU A 17 -3.04 -32.86 22.92
CA LEU A 17 -3.42 -31.59 22.33
C LEU A 17 -2.59 -30.42 22.86
N ASP A 18 -2.37 -30.34 24.18
CA ASP A 18 -1.51 -29.33 24.79
C ASP A 18 -0.06 -29.44 24.32
N LEU A 19 0.48 -30.67 24.17
CA LEU A 19 1.81 -30.91 23.63
C LEU A 19 1.92 -30.46 22.16
N PHE A 20 0.89 -30.76 21.35
CA PHE A 20 0.82 -30.33 19.97
C PHE A 20 0.76 -28.80 19.85
N LEU A 21 -0.06 -28.16 20.68
CA LEU A 21 -0.16 -26.70 20.74
C LEU A 21 1.17 -26.08 21.16
N GLY A 22 1.84 -26.65 22.16
CA GLY A 22 3.16 -26.22 22.61
C GLY A 22 4.23 -26.34 21.52
N TYR A 23 4.22 -27.45 20.77
CA TYR A 23 5.11 -27.64 19.62
C TYR A 23 4.85 -26.60 18.52
N GLN A 24 3.58 -26.35 18.18
CA GLN A 24 3.21 -25.35 17.18
C GLN A 24 3.69 -23.96 17.59
N VAL A 25 3.48 -23.57 18.85
CA VAL A 25 3.96 -22.28 19.39
C VAL A 25 5.50 -22.19 19.37
N TYR A 26 6.20 -23.26 19.72
CA TYR A 26 7.66 -23.31 19.70
C TYR A 26 8.23 -23.09 18.29
N VAL A 27 7.68 -23.79 17.29
CA VAL A 27 8.09 -23.66 15.89
C VAL A 27 7.82 -22.25 15.36
N THR A 28 6.62 -21.70 15.57
CA THR A 28 6.25 -20.34 15.12
C THR A 28 7.11 -19.26 15.78
N ARG A 29 7.53 -19.44 17.04
CA ARG A 29 8.35 -18.46 17.74
C ARG A 29 9.81 -18.46 17.27
N ILE A 30 10.34 -19.63 16.91
CA ILE A 30 11.72 -19.76 16.41
C ILE A 30 11.85 -19.25 14.98
N SER A 31 10.88 -19.53 14.10
CA SER A 31 10.90 -18.99 12.73
C SER A 31 10.91 -17.46 12.72
N GLY A 32 10.13 -16.82 13.61
CA GLY A 32 10.12 -15.36 13.72
C GLY A 32 11.46 -14.75 14.19
N TRP A 33 12.30 -15.49 14.93
CA TRP A 33 13.62 -15.02 15.37
C TRP A 33 14.67 -15.17 14.28
N SER A 34 14.67 -16.28 13.54
CA SER A 34 15.59 -16.49 12.42
C SER A 34 15.37 -15.47 11.30
N ASP A 35 14.13 -15.13 10.99
CA ASP A 35 13.81 -14.20 9.90
C ASP A 35 14.22 -12.76 10.23
N GLN A 36 14.13 -12.35 11.50
CA GLN A 36 14.62 -11.04 11.94
C GLN A 36 16.15 -10.93 11.88
N GLU A 37 16.87 -11.99 12.23
CA GLU A 37 18.33 -12.01 12.19
C GLU A 37 18.85 -12.06 10.75
N LEU A 38 18.20 -12.82 9.87
CA LEU A 38 18.44 -12.80 8.43
C LEU A 38 18.17 -11.41 7.84
N THR A 39 17.06 -10.76 8.19
CA THR A 39 16.72 -9.41 7.70
C THR A 39 17.74 -8.36 8.14
N ARG A 40 18.26 -8.45 9.37
CA ARG A 40 19.32 -7.55 9.88
C ARG A 40 20.65 -7.75 9.16
N THR A 41 20.97 -9.00 8.84
CA THR A 41 22.19 -9.35 8.08
C THR A 41 22.07 -8.86 6.64
N ASP A 42 20.92 -9.12 5.99
CA ASP A 42 20.59 -8.64 4.65
C ASP A 42 20.69 -7.10 4.55
N LYS A 43 20.23 -6.38 5.59
CA LYS A 43 20.36 -4.93 5.67
C LYS A 43 21.82 -4.49 5.62
N GLY A 44 22.66 -5.01 6.51
CA GLY A 44 24.07 -4.57 6.63
C GLY A 44 24.86 -4.84 5.36
N GLU A 45 24.70 -6.03 4.78
CA GLU A 45 25.32 -6.38 3.49
C GLU A 45 24.84 -5.47 2.36
N MET A 46 23.54 -5.17 2.32
CA MET A 46 22.97 -4.32 1.28
C MET A 46 23.43 -2.87 1.42
N GLU A 47 23.46 -2.29 2.63
CA GLU A 47 23.96 -0.94 2.85
C GLU A 47 25.44 -0.79 2.44
N MET A 48 26.27 -1.80 2.76
CA MET A 48 27.66 -1.84 2.30
C MET A 48 27.75 -1.88 0.78
N TYR A 49 26.94 -2.72 0.13
CA TYR A 49 26.91 -2.83 -1.33
C TYR A 49 26.44 -1.54 -2.01
N LEU A 50 25.39 -0.89 -1.50
CA LEU A 50 24.91 0.40 -2.00
C LEU A 50 26.01 1.46 -1.91
N ASN A 51 26.71 1.53 -0.77
CA ASN A 51 27.79 2.48 -0.56
C ASN A 51 28.96 2.24 -1.54
N GLN A 52 29.34 0.97 -1.80
CA GLN A 52 30.35 0.65 -2.80
C GLN A 52 29.97 1.10 -4.22
N GLN A 53 28.67 1.12 -4.54
CA GLN A 53 28.15 1.62 -5.82
C GLN A 53 27.89 3.14 -5.80
N ASN A 54 28.28 3.86 -4.75
CA ASN A 54 27.94 5.27 -4.53
C ASN A 54 26.42 5.55 -4.58
N ILE A 55 25.58 4.57 -4.29
CA ILE A 55 24.13 4.74 -4.24
C ILE A 55 23.76 5.29 -2.87
N THR A 56 23.09 6.45 -2.85
CA THR A 56 22.73 7.14 -1.61
C THR A 56 21.32 6.79 -1.17
N LEU A 57 21.16 6.36 0.08
CA LEU A 57 19.86 6.11 0.69
C LEU A 57 19.40 7.35 1.48
N ALA A 58 18.40 8.08 0.96
CA ALA A 58 17.91 9.33 1.54
C ALA A 58 16.64 9.17 2.40
N THR A 59 16.17 7.94 2.56
CA THR A 59 15.00 7.56 3.37
C THR A 59 15.35 6.35 4.23
N GLU A 60 14.65 6.16 5.34
CA GLU A 60 14.68 4.87 6.02
C GLU A 60 13.93 3.83 5.19
N VAL A 61 14.49 2.61 5.12
CA VAL A 61 13.87 1.47 4.46
C VAL A 61 13.12 0.65 5.52
N PRO A 62 11.81 0.42 5.36
CA PRO A 62 11.06 -0.42 6.28
C PRO A 62 11.66 -1.84 6.34
N GLN A 63 11.93 -2.30 7.56
CA GLN A 63 12.49 -3.63 7.83
C GLN A 63 11.40 -4.65 8.17
N GLU A 64 10.19 -4.18 8.44
CA GLU A 64 9.06 -5.04 8.77
C GLU A 64 8.65 -5.87 7.55
N THR A 65 8.46 -7.15 7.78
CA THR A 65 7.99 -8.12 6.79
C THR A 65 6.65 -8.68 7.26
N PRO A 66 5.55 -7.91 7.21
CA PRO A 66 4.25 -8.42 7.62
C PRO A 66 3.80 -9.57 6.72
N GLU A 67 2.90 -10.42 7.23
CA GLU A 67 2.14 -11.32 6.38
C GLU A 67 1.10 -10.52 5.61
N MET A 68 1.08 -10.69 4.29
CA MET A 68 0.12 -10.04 3.41
C MET A 68 -0.45 -11.04 2.42
N THR A 69 -1.65 -10.77 1.94
CA THR A 69 -2.29 -11.49 0.85
C THR A 69 -2.54 -10.57 -0.33
N LYS A 70 -2.94 -11.13 -1.47
CA LYS A 70 -3.44 -10.34 -2.60
C LYS A 70 -4.83 -9.80 -2.30
N LEU A 71 -5.21 -8.71 -2.96
CA LEU A 71 -6.54 -8.15 -2.86
C LEU A 71 -7.27 -8.28 -4.19
N GLN A 72 -8.54 -8.64 -4.14
CA GLN A 72 -9.48 -8.42 -5.22
C GLN A 72 -10.06 -7.01 -5.08
N ALA A 73 -9.82 -6.19 -6.08
CA ALA A 73 -10.41 -4.87 -6.21
C ALA A 73 -11.60 -4.92 -7.16
N GLU A 74 -12.76 -4.52 -6.64
CA GLU A 74 -14.00 -4.42 -7.37
C GLU A 74 -14.45 -2.97 -7.42
N TYR A 75 -14.76 -2.51 -8.64
CA TYR A 75 -15.30 -1.19 -8.85
C TYR A 75 -16.81 -1.19 -8.57
N LEU A 76 -17.24 -0.51 -7.51
CA LEU A 76 -18.66 -0.52 -7.11
C LEU A 76 -19.59 0.32 -7.99
N GLY A 77 -19.10 0.99 -9.04
CA GLY A 77 -19.92 1.92 -9.80
C GLY A 77 -20.28 3.12 -8.91
N ILE A 78 -19.45 4.16 -8.91
CA ILE A 78 -19.78 5.37 -8.16
C ILE A 78 -21.07 5.93 -8.76
N ASN A 79 -22.15 5.99 -7.97
CA ASN A 79 -23.38 6.60 -8.42
C ASN A 79 -23.32 8.12 -8.15
N PRO A 80 -23.04 8.97 -9.16
CA PRO A 80 -22.90 10.40 -8.96
C PRO A 80 -24.23 11.07 -8.58
N PHE A 81 -25.38 10.38 -8.67
CA PHE A 81 -26.68 10.97 -8.37
C PHE A 81 -26.79 11.46 -6.92
N HIS A 82 -26.13 10.81 -5.95
CA HIS A 82 -26.11 11.29 -4.57
C HIS A 82 -25.24 12.55 -4.37
N MET A 83 -24.25 12.79 -5.24
CA MET A 83 -23.41 14.00 -5.18
C MET A 83 -23.93 15.15 -6.01
N LYS A 84 -24.73 14.89 -7.05
CA LYS A 84 -25.41 15.95 -7.83
C LYS A 84 -26.37 16.81 -7.00
N GLU A 85 -26.75 16.32 -5.81
CA GLU A 85 -27.61 17.05 -4.87
C GLU A 85 -26.83 18.01 -3.96
N LEU A 86 -25.50 17.95 -3.95
CA LEU A 86 -24.67 18.88 -3.18
C LEU A 86 -24.61 20.24 -3.91
N PRO A 87 -25.00 21.34 -3.25
CA PRO A 87 -24.96 22.67 -3.87
C PRO A 87 -23.51 23.04 -4.21
N GLY A 88 -23.27 23.42 -5.47
CA GLY A 88 -21.97 23.84 -5.96
C GLY A 88 -21.04 22.73 -6.42
N VAL A 89 -21.50 21.47 -6.49
CA VAL A 89 -20.74 20.33 -7.01
C VAL A 89 -21.33 19.86 -8.33
N LYS A 90 -20.55 19.86 -9.40
CA LYS A 90 -20.89 19.21 -10.67
C LYS A 90 -20.08 17.93 -10.82
N ALA A 91 -20.74 16.80 -10.60
CA ALA A 91 -20.11 15.49 -10.66
C ALA A 91 -20.46 14.71 -11.94
N THR A 92 -19.44 14.16 -12.59
CA THR A 92 -19.52 13.27 -13.76
C THR A 92 -18.71 12.01 -13.53
N MET A 93 -19.03 10.95 -14.29
CA MET A 93 -18.29 9.70 -14.26
C MET A 93 -17.39 9.61 -15.50
N GLU A 94 -16.09 9.41 -15.28
CA GLU A 94 -15.08 9.22 -16.31
C GLU A 94 -14.41 7.86 -16.11
N LYS A 95 -14.80 6.86 -16.92
CA LYS A 95 -14.39 5.45 -16.75
C LYS A 95 -14.74 4.95 -15.33
N MET A 96 -13.73 4.70 -14.49
CA MET A 96 -13.86 4.25 -13.09
C MET A 96 -13.58 5.37 -12.08
N ALA A 97 -13.51 6.63 -12.52
CA ALA A 97 -13.26 7.78 -11.66
C ALA A 97 -14.48 8.71 -11.63
N LEU A 98 -14.81 9.21 -10.45
CA LEU A 98 -15.71 10.33 -10.27
C LEU A 98 -14.91 11.61 -10.47
N SER A 99 -15.32 12.43 -11.42
CA SER A 99 -14.78 13.77 -11.66
C SER A 99 -15.77 14.79 -11.12
N ALA A 100 -15.33 15.65 -10.21
CA ALA A 100 -16.16 16.66 -9.59
C ALA A 100 -15.55 18.05 -9.73
N GLU A 101 -16.32 18.97 -10.31
CA GLU A 101 -15.99 20.37 -10.42
C GLU A 101 -16.71 21.17 -9.32
N LEU A 102 -15.99 22.06 -8.65
CA LEU A 102 -16.49 22.88 -7.54
C LEU A 102 -16.75 24.30 -8.05
N ILE A 103 -18.02 24.72 -8.00
CA ILE A 103 -18.49 26.01 -8.50
C ILE A 103 -19.35 26.70 -7.43
N PRO A 104 -18.83 27.71 -6.72
CA PRO A 104 -17.50 28.31 -6.87
C PRO A 104 -16.37 27.44 -6.27
N PRO A 105 -15.09 27.68 -6.66
CA PRO A 105 -13.95 27.04 -6.02
C PRO A 105 -13.90 27.25 -4.51
N ILE A 106 -13.46 26.23 -3.77
CA ILE A 106 -13.33 26.31 -2.31
C ILE A 106 -12.02 27.02 -1.98
N GLN A 107 -12.11 28.20 -1.38
CA GLN A 107 -10.92 28.98 -1.04
C GLN A 107 -10.16 28.36 0.14
N ILE A 108 -8.86 28.15 -0.06
CA ILE A 108 -7.98 27.68 1.02
C ILE A 108 -7.41 28.89 1.73
N HIS A 109 -7.58 28.93 3.05
CA HIS A 109 -7.01 29.97 3.89
C HIS A 109 -5.78 29.41 4.61
N GLY A 110 -4.61 29.98 4.34
CA GLY A 110 -3.35 29.61 5.01
C GLY A 110 -2.49 28.62 4.21
N GLN A 111 -1.61 27.91 4.92
CA GLN A 111 -0.70 26.93 4.31
C GLN A 111 -1.46 25.65 3.97
N ILE A 112 -1.23 25.12 2.78
CA ILE A 112 -1.82 23.85 2.34
C ILE A 112 -1.10 22.70 3.06
N VAL A 113 -1.79 22.09 4.02
CA VAL A 113 -1.37 20.83 4.66
C VAL A 113 -2.23 19.70 4.08
N PRO A 114 -1.69 18.77 3.29
CA PRO A 114 -2.49 17.78 2.55
C PRO A 114 -3.48 16.98 3.42
N ASN A 115 -3.03 16.47 4.58
CA ASN A 115 -3.91 15.71 5.47
C ASN A 115 -5.01 16.56 6.13
N GLU A 116 -4.76 17.85 6.35
CA GLU A 116 -5.81 18.76 6.85
C GLU A 116 -6.81 19.08 5.75
N LEU A 117 -6.34 19.28 4.52
CA LEU A 117 -7.19 19.52 3.36
C LEU A 117 -8.12 18.34 3.11
N LEU A 118 -7.60 17.11 3.18
CA LEU A 118 -8.39 15.89 3.03
C LEU A 118 -9.54 15.83 4.07
N ARG A 119 -9.26 16.23 5.31
CA ARG A 119 -10.28 16.31 6.37
C ARG A 119 -11.33 17.39 6.09
N GLN A 120 -10.92 18.54 5.55
CA GLN A 120 -11.84 19.62 5.15
C GLN A 120 -12.73 19.21 3.98
N LEU A 121 -12.17 18.51 3.00
CA LEU A 121 -12.90 17.97 1.85
C LEU A 121 -13.75 16.74 2.18
N GLY A 122 -13.58 16.16 3.38
CA GLY A 122 -14.26 14.94 3.81
C GLY A 122 -15.76 14.87 3.48
N PRO A 123 -16.57 15.91 3.72
CA PRO A 123 -18.00 15.90 3.40
C PRO A 123 -18.33 15.79 1.89
N LEU A 124 -17.38 16.10 1.03
CA LEU A 124 -17.52 16.06 -0.44
C LEU A 124 -16.92 14.78 -1.04
N LEU A 125 -16.06 14.09 -0.29
CA LEU A 125 -15.32 12.91 -0.74
C LEU A 125 -15.97 11.63 -0.23
N MET A 126 -15.90 10.56 -1.01
CA MET A 126 -16.28 9.23 -0.53
C MET A 126 -15.15 8.66 0.32
N TYR A 127 -15.48 8.15 1.51
CA TYR A 127 -14.53 7.44 2.37
C TYR A 127 -13.21 8.20 2.55
N ALA A 128 -13.28 9.51 2.79
CA ALA A 128 -12.11 10.39 2.84
C ALA A 128 -11.07 9.94 3.88
N GLU A 129 -11.52 9.30 4.96
CA GLU A 129 -10.69 8.70 5.99
C GLU A 129 -9.83 7.53 5.51
N GLN A 130 -10.17 6.93 4.36
CA GLN A 130 -9.43 5.85 3.74
C GLN A 130 -8.47 6.34 2.65
N TYR A 131 -8.07 7.60 2.67
CA TYR A 131 -7.06 8.13 1.78
C TYR A 131 -5.86 8.69 2.56
N THR A 132 -4.67 8.54 1.98
CA THR A 132 -3.43 9.11 2.52
C THR A 132 -2.69 9.91 1.46
N ALA A 133 -2.08 11.03 1.86
CA ALA A 133 -1.39 11.91 0.93
C ALA A 133 -0.09 11.27 0.40
N ASP A 134 0.13 11.38 -0.90
CA ASP A 134 1.41 11.11 -1.53
C ASP A 134 2.19 12.41 -1.67
N LEU A 135 2.99 12.73 -0.65
CA LEU A 135 3.76 13.97 -0.60
C LEU A 135 4.82 14.07 -1.70
N TYR A 136 5.30 12.93 -2.22
CA TYR A 136 6.31 12.92 -3.27
C TYR A 136 5.73 13.33 -4.63
N GLN A 137 4.53 12.84 -4.96
CA GLN A 137 3.87 13.13 -6.25
C GLN A 137 2.95 14.35 -6.20
N SER A 138 2.71 14.90 -5.02
CA SER A 138 1.95 16.14 -4.84
C SER A 138 2.79 17.36 -5.23
N ASN A 139 2.15 18.38 -5.80
CA ASN A 139 2.77 19.64 -6.21
C ASN A 139 1.83 20.83 -5.98
N GLN A 140 2.22 22.02 -6.45
CA GLN A 140 1.48 23.26 -6.21
C GLN A 140 0.11 23.34 -6.90
N SER A 141 -0.09 22.61 -7.99
CA SER A 141 -1.35 22.60 -8.77
C SER A 141 -2.21 21.36 -8.52
N ARG A 142 -1.63 20.31 -7.94
CA ARG A 142 -2.30 19.02 -7.73
C ARG A 142 -1.80 18.34 -6.47
N LEU A 143 -2.72 17.93 -5.61
CA LEU A 143 -2.43 17.03 -4.50
C LEU A 143 -2.88 15.62 -4.86
N LEU A 144 -2.02 14.64 -4.64
CA LEU A 144 -2.31 13.23 -4.87
C LEU A 144 -2.48 12.51 -3.54
N TYR A 145 -3.51 11.69 -3.46
CA TYR A 145 -3.77 10.78 -2.36
C TYR A 145 -4.02 9.37 -2.91
N TRP A 146 -3.71 8.37 -2.11
CA TRP A 146 -3.99 6.96 -2.41
C TRP A 146 -5.02 6.41 -1.44
N GLN A 147 -5.98 5.64 -1.95
CA GLN A 147 -6.82 4.81 -1.09
C GLN A 147 -5.94 3.91 -0.22
N THR A 148 -6.35 3.63 1.01
CA THR A 148 -5.65 2.75 1.94
C THR A 148 -6.50 1.55 2.32
N TYR A 149 -5.89 0.38 2.43
CA TYR A 149 -6.45 -0.84 3.01
C TYR A 149 -5.56 -1.26 4.17
N GLU A 150 -6.11 -1.39 5.37
CA GLU A 150 -5.33 -1.69 6.59
C GLU A 150 -4.06 -0.81 6.74
N LYS A 151 -4.20 0.50 6.46
CA LYS A 151 -3.11 1.51 6.46
C LYS A 151 -2.09 1.38 5.32
N MET A 152 -2.21 0.36 4.47
CA MET A 152 -1.35 0.20 3.30
C MET A 152 -1.94 0.93 2.09
N PRO A 153 -1.18 1.78 1.40
CA PRO A 153 -1.65 2.49 0.22
C PRO A 153 -1.91 1.54 -0.97
N VAL A 154 -2.92 1.86 -1.76
CA VAL A 154 -3.34 1.16 -2.96
C VAL A 154 -3.05 2.05 -4.17
N PHE A 155 -1.93 1.78 -4.84
CA PHE A 155 -1.33 2.63 -5.87
C PHE A 155 -2.04 2.61 -7.23
N VAL A 156 -3.31 2.19 -7.25
CA VAL A 156 -4.18 2.13 -8.44
C VAL A 156 -5.51 2.88 -8.22
N ALA A 157 -5.74 3.40 -7.01
CA ALA A 157 -6.95 4.12 -6.61
C ALA A 157 -6.61 5.55 -6.16
N PRO A 158 -6.32 6.45 -7.10
CA PRO A 158 -5.95 7.82 -6.78
C PRO A 158 -7.17 8.66 -6.38
N LEU A 159 -6.92 9.61 -5.49
CA LEU A 159 -7.70 10.84 -5.34
C LEU A 159 -6.79 12.00 -5.73
N GLU A 160 -7.16 12.72 -6.77
CA GLU A 160 -6.43 13.87 -7.28
C GLU A 160 -7.24 15.13 -6.99
N VAL A 161 -6.71 16.03 -6.19
CA VAL A 161 -7.33 17.31 -5.88
C VAL A 161 -6.65 18.40 -6.71
N SER A 162 -7.42 19.11 -7.52
CA SER A 162 -6.93 20.19 -8.38
C SER A 162 -6.96 21.52 -7.64
N LEU A 163 -5.83 22.22 -7.70
CA LEU A 163 -5.64 23.52 -7.06
C LEU A 163 -5.51 24.60 -8.15
N ASP A 164 -6.28 25.68 -8.03
CA ASP A 164 -6.20 26.85 -8.90
C ASP A 164 -6.30 28.14 -8.07
N THR A 165 -5.46 29.13 -8.37
CA THR A 165 -5.42 30.46 -7.72
C THR A 165 -5.54 30.48 -6.18
N GLY A 166 -5.05 29.44 -5.49
CA GLY A 166 -5.11 29.33 -4.02
C GLY A 166 -6.41 28.69 -3.47
N GLY A 167 -7.25 28.15 -4.35
CA GLY A 167 -8.45 27.41 -4.02
C GLY A 167 -8.48 26.01 -4.65
N ILE A 168 -9.48 25.23 -4.28
CA ILE A 168 -9.76 23.89 -4.80
C ILE A 168 -10.80 24.04 -5.91
N SER A 169 -10.41 23.74 -7.14
CA SER A 169 -11.29 23.82 -8.32
C SER A 169 -12.10 22.54 -8.55
N GLY A 170 -11.59 21.41 -8.07
CA GLY A 170 -12.23 20.13 -8.26
C GLY A 170 -11.39 18.95 -7.76
N TYR A 171 -11.93 17.76 -7.93
CA TYR A 171 -11.22 16.53 -7.62
C TYR A 171 -11.63 15.39 -8.57
N ARG A 172 -10.72 14.44 -8.74
CA ARG A 172 -10.97 13.18 -9.42
C ARG A 172 -10.68 12.03 -8.45
N GLN A 173 -11.68 11.19 -8.22
CA GLN A 173 -11.62 10.14 -7.21
C GLN A 173 -11.92 8.76 -7.80
N THR A 174 -11.04 7.80 -7.56
CA THR A 174 -11.29 6.37 -7.76
C THR A 174 -11.29 5.66 -6.42
N TYR A 175 -12.27 4.78 -6.21
CA TYR A 175 -12.42 3.97 -5.00
C TYR A 175 -12.78 2.54 -5.37
N PHE A 176 -12.09 1.57 -4.78
CA PHE A 176 -12.38 0.16 -4.95
C PHE A 176 -12.87 -0.47 -3.64
N GLN A 177 -13.81 -1.40 -3.75
CA GLN A 177 -14.05 -2.34 -2.66
C GLN A 177 -12.97 -3.41 -2.71
N LEU A 178 -12.27 -3.59 -1.60
CA LEU A 178 -11.13 -4.49 -1.50
C LEU A 178 -11.52 -5.71 -0.66
N ARG A 179 -11.17 -6.89 -1.16
CA ARG A 179 -11.36 -8.16 -0.47
C ARG A 179 -10.07 -8.96 -0.51
N GLU A 180 -9.70 -9.55 0.61
CA GLU A 180 -8.53 -10.42 0.69
C GLU A 180 -8.75 -11.72 -0.09
N GLU A 181 -7.73 -12.12 -0.83
CA GLU A 181 -7.61 -13.47 -1.36
C GLU A 181 -7.05 -14.42 -0.29
N GLU A 182 -7.24 -15.73 -0.47
CA GLU A 182 -6.59 -16.71 0.40
C GLU A 182 -5.07 -16.80 0.12
N GLY A 183 -4.32 -17.21 1.13
CA GLY A 183 -2.87 -17.45 1.01
C GLY A 183 -2.00 -16.28 1.45
N ALA A 184 -2.27 -15.75 2.65
CA ALA A 184 -1.37 -14.82 3.31
C ALA A 184 0.04 -15.42 3.42
N ARG A 185 1.04 -14.62 3.10
CA ARG A 185 2.45 -15.00 3.21
C ARG A 185 3.30 -13.79 3.55
N GLN A 186 4.41 -14.05 4.21
CA GLN A 186 5.38 -13.03 4.58
C GLN A 186 5.95 -12.35 3.33
N VAL A 187 6.00 -11.01 3.35
CA VAL A 187 6.65 -10.23 2.29
C VAL A 187 8.16 -10.22 2.47
N ILE A 188 8.89 -10.02 1.37
CA ILE A 188 10.32 -9.73 1.40
C ILE A 188 10.57 -8.37 2.05
N SER A 189 11.77 -8.17 2.60
CA SER A 189 12.18 -6.87 3.13
C SER A 189 12.34 -5.82 2.02
N GLY A 190 12.22 -4.53 2.38
CA GLY A 190 12.48 -3.43 1.46
C GLY A 190 13.90 -3.47 0.87
N TYR A 191 14.90 -3.93 1.65
CA TYR A 191 16.28 -4.09 1.16
C TYR A 191 16.38 -5.15 0.05
N LYS A 192 15.64 -6.26 0.15
CA LYS A 192 15.60 -7.27 -0.91
C LYS A 192 14.93 -6.76 -2.18
N ALA A 193 13.92 -5.89 -2.04
CA ALA A 193 13.33 -5.20 -3.19
C ALA A 193 14.31 -4.23 -3.85
N ILE A 194 15.05 -3.42 -3.08
CA ILE A 194 16.11 -2.53 -3.61
C ILE A 194 17.19 -3.35 -4.31
N ARG A 195 17.65 -4.45 -3.70
CA ARG A 195 18.62 -5.37 -4.31
C ARG A 195 18.18 -5.81 -5.70
N SER A 196 16.92 -6.18 -5.85
CA SER A 196 16.35 -6.60 -7.14
C SER A 196 16.46 -5.50 -8.21
N LEU A 197 16.28 -4.23 -7.84
CA LEU A 197 16.41 -3.09 -8.75
C LEU A 197 17.87 -2.79 -9.11
N VAL A 198 18.79 -2.89 -8.15
CA VAL A 198 20.23 -2.65 -8.39
C VAL A 198 20.84 -3.76 -9.23
N GLU A 199 20.54 -5.03 -8.94
CA GLU A 199 21.03 -6.19 -9.72
C GLU A 199 20.54 -6.17 -11.17
N LYS A 200 19.34 -5.65 -11.40
CA LYS A 200 18.78 -5.44 -12.74
C LYS A 200 19.28 -4.16 -13.42
N GLN A 201 20.19 -3.41 -12.78
CA GLN A 201 20.72 -2.13 -13.25
C GLN A 201 19.64 -1.07 -13.51
N ILE A 202 18.50 -1.17 -12.83
CA ILE A 202 17.43 -0.16 -12.87
C ILE A 202 17.84 1.03 -12.01
N ILE A 203 18.39 0.74 -10.83
CA ILE A 203 19.11 1.72 -10.00
C ILE A 203 20.60 1.53 -10.30
N GLY A 204 21.18 2.51 -10.98
CA GLY A 204 22.59 2.54 -11.33
C GLY A 204 23.49 3.14 -10.24
N PRO A 205 24.82 3.03 -10.40
CA PRO A 205 25.79 3.65 -9.50
C PRO A 205 25.62 5.18 -9.45
N GLY A 206 25.79 5.77 -8.27
CA GLY A 206 25.65 7.22 -8.07
C GLY A 206 24.21 7.72 -7.89
N GLU A 207 23.20 6.87 -8.08
CA GLU A 207 21.80 7.26 -7.92
C GLU A 207 21.40 7.45 -6.45
N ARG A 208 20.28 8.14 -6.24
CA ARG A 208 19.71 8.42 -4.93
C ARG A 208 18.36 7.75 -4.78
N ILE A 209 18.20 6.92 -3.75
CA ILE A 209 16.93 6.34 -3.34
C ILE A 209 16.23 7.32 -2.39
N GLU A 210 15.05 7.79 -2.79
CA GLU A 210 14.36 8.91 -2.17
C GLU A 210 13.19 8.47 -1.28
N SER A 211 12.51 7.38 -1.63
CA SER A 211 11.39 6.84 -0.85
C SER A 211 11.24 5.34 -1.08
N VAL A 212 10.92 4.60 -0.01
CA VAL A 212 10.61 3.17 -0.05
C VAL A 212 9.39 2.90 0.81
N SER A 213 8.31 2.40 0.20
CA SER A 213 7.03 2.19 0.89
C SER A 213 6.34 0.91 0.43
N LEU A 214 5.80 0.15 1.37
CA LEU A 214 4.97 -1.03 1.10
C LEU A 214 3.54 -0.60 0.75
N GLY A 215 2.88 -1.32 -0.15
CA GLY A 215 1.49 -1.08 -0.53
C GLY A 215 0.98 -2.12 -1.52
N TYR A 216 -0.07 -1.79 -2.25
CA TYR A 216 -0.71 -2.67 -3.24
C TYR A 216 -0.69 -2.07 -4.64
N TYR A 217 -0.45 -2.92 -5.63
CA TYR A 217 -0.48 -2.55 -7.05
C TYR A 217 -0.82 -3.77 -7.91
N GLY A 218 -1.41 -3.56 -9.09
CA GLY A 218 -1.82 -4.65 -9.97
C GLY A 218 -2.30 -4.14 -11.34
N SER A 219 -2.50 -5.08 -12.28
CA SER A 219 -2.88 -4.75 -13.66
C SER A 219 -4.37 -4.41 -13.82
N TYR A 220 -4.67 -3.59 -14.82
CA TYR A 220 -6.01 -3.12 -15.22
C TYR A 220 -6.75 -4.03 -16.23
N ASP A 221 -6.19 -5.20 -16.59
CA ASP A 221 -6.68 -5.99 -17.73
C ASP A 221 -7.98 -6.80 -17.49
N ALA A 222 -8.67 -6.64 -16.36
CA ALA A 222 -9.90 -7.37 -16.06
C ALA A 222 -10.91 -6.56 -15.23
N ASP A 223 -12.19 -6.97 -15.30
CA ASP A 223 -13.30 -6.41 -14.51
C ASP A 223 -13.09 -6.53 -12.99
N ILE A 224 -12.29 -7.52 -12.56
CA ILE A 224 -11.78 -7.68 -11.20
C ILE A 224 -10.26 -7.55 -11.26
N GLN A 225 -9.71 -6.57 -10.53
CA GLN A 225 -8.27 -6.35 -10.48
C GLN A 225 -7.68 -7.13 -9.31
N SER A 226 -6.80 -8.09 -9.61
CA SER A 226 -5.99 -8.73 -8.56
C SER A 226 -4.78 -7.85 -8.27
N LEU A 227 -4.72 -7.32 -7.05
CA LEU A 227 -3.67 -6.45 -6.55
C LEU A 227 -2.70 -7.26 -5.70
N ALA A 228 -1.43 -7.21 -6.05
CA ALA A 228 -0.37 -7.82 -5.26
C ALA A 228 0.25 -6.80 -4.31
N PRO A 229 0.71 -7.23 -3.13
CA PRO A 229 1.64 -6.47 -2.32
C PRO A 229 2.90 -6.11 -3.10
N VAL A 230 3.31 -4.85 -3.04
CA VAL A 230 4.50 -4.31 -3.71
C VAL A 230 5.28 -3.36 -2.82
N TRP A 231 6.59 -3.33 -3.03
CA TRP A 231 7.45 -2.24 -2.60
C TRP A 231 7.49 -1.19 -3.69
N ARG A 232 7.04 0.02 -3.37
CA ARG A 232 7.25 1.21 -4.19
C ARG A 232 8.60 1.82 -3.84
N VAL A 233 9.49 1.87 -4.82
CA VAL A 233 10.81 2.47 -4.70
C VAL A 233 10.91 3.66 -5.64
N ILE A 234 11.24 4.81 -5.06
CA ILE A 234 11.44 6.06 -5.78
C ILE A 234 12.92 6.40 -5.72
N HIS A 235 13.51 6.63 -6.89
CA HIS A 235 14.93 6.92 -7.03
C HIS A 235 15.18 7.88 -8.19
N ASP A 236 15.95 8.93 -7.94
CA ASP A 236 16.32 9.96 -8.92
C ASP A 236 15.16 10.41 -9.82
N GLY A 237 14.01 10.75 -9.21
CA GLY A 237 12.82 11.15 -9.96
C GLY A 237 11.97 10.01 -10.54
N ARG A 238 12.49 8.78 -10.63
CA ARG A 238 11.83 7.60 -11.21
C ARG A 238 11.16 6.76 -10.14
N LEU A 239 10.09 6.07 -10.52
CA LEU A 239 9.31 5.21 -9.63
C LEU A 239 9.22 3.80 -10.20
N HIS A 240 9.53 2.81 -9.38
CA HIS A 240 9.37 1.39 -9.71
C HIS A 240 8.61 0.66 -8.62
N PHE A 241 7.79 -0.31 -9.04
CA PHE A 241 7.13 -1.25 -8.14
C PHE A 241 7.84 -2.59 -8.21
N VAL A 242 8.08 -3.20 -7.06
CA VAL A 242 8.69 -4.52 -6.92
C VAL A 242 7.73 -5.41 -6.16
N ASN A 243 7.37 -6.56 -6.73
CA ASN A 243 6.52 -7.54 -6.09
C ASN A 243 7.07 -7.91 -4.70
N ALA A 244 6.27 -7.68 -3.66
CA ALA A 244 6.72 -7.87 -2.29
C ALA A 244 6.78 -9.35 -1.90
N PHE A 245 6.38 -10.28 -2.76
CA PHE A 245 6.57 -11.70 -2.51
C PHE A 245 7.75 -12.30 -3.27
N THR A 246 7.99 -11.86 -4.51
CA THR A 246 8.98 -12.48 -5.40
C THR A 246 10.23 -11.63 -5.64
N GLY A 247 10.18 -10.32 -5.39
CA GLY A 247 11.24 -9.39 -5.78
C GLY A 247 11.25 -9.07 -7.28
N ALA A 248 10.28 -9.57 -8.05
CA ALA A 248 10.17 -9.24 -9.47
C ALA A 248 9.73 -7.78 -9.64
N VAL A 249 10.30 -7.09 -10.63
CA VAL A 249 9.89 -5.72 -10.97
C VAL A 249 8.57 -5.79 -11.73
N GLU A 250 7.57 -5.07 -11.24
CA GLU A 250 6.27 -4.96 -11.87
C GLU A 250 6.35 -4.04 -13.10
N ARG A 251 5.58 -4.34 -14.13
CA ARG A 251 5.50 -3.47 -15.30
C ARG A 251 4.72 -2.20 -14.95
N GLN A 252 5.25 -1.04 -15.31
CA GLN A 252 4.49 0.21 -15.24
C GLN A 252 3.30 0.11 -16.18
N LEU A 253 2.12 0.42 -15.67
CA LEU A 253 0.91 0.53 -16.47
C LEU A 253 1.01 1.87 -17.19
N VAL A 254 1.19 1.82 -18.50
CA VAL A 254 1.12 3.03 -19.33
C VAL A 254 -0.31 3.53 -19.22
N THR A 255 -0.50 4.66 -18.55
CA THR A 255 -1.81 5.32 -18.48
C THR A 255 -1.94 6.11 -19.78
N GLU A 256 -2.63 5.54 -20.78
CA GLU A 256 -3.07 6.26 -21.99
C GLU A 256 -4.24 7.22 -21.70
#